data_AF-A0A2W0A6I4-F1
#
_entry.id   AF-A0A2W0A6I4-F1
#
_cell.length_a   1.000
_cell.length_b   1.000
_cell.length_c   1.000
_cell.angle_alpha   90.00
_cell.angle_beta   90.00
_cell.angle_gamma   90.00
#
_symmetry.space_group_name_H-M   'P 1'
#
loop_
_entity.id
_entity.type
_entity.pdbx_description
1 polymer ?
#
loop_
_entity_poly.entity_id
_entity_poly.type
_entity_poly.pdbx_seq_one_letter_code
_entity_poly.pdbx_strand_id
1 'polypeptide(L)'
;MEKFRLVLLASITATALLMGCGAGHPTITSVTVTPTSATAASSSQGTVGFTATGNFTNHQSRMLVLADGLSWSSSNIPVASINSLGMATCKVPGTATITVTAPANLQFRVGSGVNNTSMTVSGSATLTCT
;
A
#
# COMPACT_ATOMS: atom_id res chain seq x y z
N MET A 1 44.35 37.78 48.34
CA MET A 1 45.33 37.18 47.43
C MET A 1 45.41 35.69 47.74
N GLU A 2 45.11 34.88 46.73
CA GLU A 2 45.42 33.46 46.55
C GLU A 2 45.01 32.45 47.63
N LYS A 3 44.01 31.61 47.31
CA LYS A 3 44.20 30.14 47.17
C LYS A 3 42.89 29.49 46.72
N PHE A 4 42.66 29.60 45.42
CA PHE A 4 41.69 28.82 44.66
C PHE A 4 42.20 27.37 44.59
N ARG A 5 41.64 26.46 45.40
CA ARG A 5 41.83 25.02 45.21
C ARG A 5 40.55 24.44 44.63
N LEU A 6 40.56 24.31 43.29
CA LEU A 6 39.53 23.62 42.51
C LEU A 6 39.32 22.22 43.07
N VAL A 7 38.11 21.98 43.59
CA VAL A 7 37.60 20.63 43.75
C VAL A 7 37.17 20.15 42.37
N LEU A 8 37.74 19.03 41.93
CA LEU A 8 37.27 18.26 40.78
C LEU A 8 35.77 18.03 40.90
N LEU A 9 34.98 18.53 39.94
CA LEU A 9 33.65 18.02 39.68
C LEU A 9 33.59 17.59 38.23
N ALA A 10 33.36 16.30 38.07
CA ALA A 10 33.34 15.56 36.83
C ALA A 10 32.35 16.16 35.81
N SER A 11 32.82 16.20 34.57
CA SER A 11 32.05 16.40 33.36
C SER A 11 30.85 15.45 33.27
N ILE A 12 29.64 16.00 33.15
CA ILE A 12 28.50 15.31 32.55
C ILE A 12 27.85 16.30 31.57
N THR A 13 28.36 16.30 30.33
CA THR A 13 27.56 16.80 29.20
C THR A 13 26.39 15.84 29.04
N ALA A 14 25.25 16.18 29.63
CA ALA A 14 24.00 15.47 29.41
C ALA A 14 23.49 15.82 28.01
N THR A 15 24.09 15.21 26.99
CA THR A 15 23.55 15.21 25.64
C THR A 15 22.29 14.34 25.67
N ALA A 16 21.15 14.95 25.98
CA ALA A 16 19.85 14.33 25.82
C ALA A 16 19.57 14.16 24.32
N LEU A 17 20.13 13.10 23.73
CA LEU A 17 19.55 12.49 22.54
C LEU A 17 18.23 11.87 23.00
N LEU A 18 17.15 12.66 22.92
CA LEU A 18 15.80 12.14 23.03
C LEU A 18 15.65 11.10 21.91
N MET A 19 15.80 9.84 22.26
CA MET A 19 15.43 8.70 21.43
C MET A 19 13.93 8.77 21.21
N GLY A 20 13.52 9.47 20.15
CA GLY A 20 12.16 9.41 19.62
C GLY A 20 11.92 8.07 18.93
N CYS A 21 11.78 6.99 19.70
CA CYS A 21 11.29 5.71 19.17
C CYS A 21 9.76 5.68 19.23
N GLY A 22 9.13 6.55 18.44
CA GLY A 22 7.69 6.65 18.28
C GLY A 22 7.25 6.80 16.83
N ALA A 23 8.08 6.37 15.87
CA ALA A 23 7.71 6.41 14.46
C ALA A 23 6.66 5.34 14.19
N GLY A 24 5.38 5.72 14.25
CA GLY A 24 4.27 4.89 13.78
C GLY A 24 4.57 4.37 12.38
N HIS A 25 4.21 3.11 12.12
CA HIS A 25 4.44 2.49 10.82
C HIS A 25 3.81 3.33 9.70
N PRO A 26 4.51 3.52 8.56
CA PRO A 26 3.95 4.28 7.44
C PRO A 26 2.66 3.62 6.96
N THR A 27 1.61 4.42 6.80
CA THR A 27 0.31 3.98 6.29
C THR A 27 0.18 4.36 4.82
N ILE A 28 -0.66 3.64 4.08
CA ILE A 28 -0.98 3.94 2.69
C ILE A 28 -1.92 5.14 2.64
N THR A 29 -1.55 6.16 1.90
CA THR A 29 -2.37 7.34 1.63
C THR A 29 -3.18 7.20 0.35
N SER A 30 -2.64 6.53 -0.67
CA SER A 30 -3.34 6.26 -1.93
C SER A 30 -2.82 5.00 -2.61
N VAL A 31 -3.63 4.43 -3.51
CA VAL A 31 -3.26 3.29 -4.35
C VAL A 31 -3.43 3.66 -5.81
N THR A 32 -2.38 3.45 -6.59
CA THR A 32 -2.37 3.67 -8.04
C THR A 32 -2.37 2.33 -8.75
N VAL A 33 -3.27 2.15 -9.71
CA VAL A 33 -3.32 0.95 -10.57
C VAL A 33 -2.54 1.21 -11.86
N THR A 34 -1.72 0.24 -12.30
CA THR A 34 -0.99 0.31 -13.57
C THR A 34 -1.20 -0.98 -14.37
N PRO A 35 -1.58 -0.89 -15.66
CA PRO A 35 -1.91 0.35 -16.39
C PRO A 35 -3.24 0.96 -15.92
N THR A 36 -3.41 2.29 -16.07
CA THR A 36 -4.69 2.97 -15.77
C THR A 36 -5.78 2.63 -16.80
N SER A 37 -5.37 2.30 -18.02
CA SER A 37 -6.25 1.81 -19.08
C SER A 37 -5.56 0.74 -19.91
N ALA A 38 -6.31 -0.28 -20.31
CA ALA A 38 -5.82 -1.34 -21.19
C ALA A 38 -6.92 -1.86 -22.11
N THR A 39 -6.52 -2.45 -23.22
CA THR A 39 -7.41 -3.07 -24.20
C THR A 39 -6.93 -4.48 -24.49
N ALA A 40 -7.84 -5.46 -24.56
CA ALA A 40 -7.53 -6.83 -24.93
C ALA A 40 -8.65 -7.46 -25.76
N ALA A 41 -8.32 -8.48 -26.55
CA ALA A 41 -9.29 -9.22 -27.34
C ALA A 41 -10.25 -10.04 -26.44
N SER A 42 -11.50 -10.16 -26.84
CA SER A 42 -12.54 -10.94 -26.16
C SER A 42 -12.38 -12.42 -26.51
N SER A 43 -11.29 -13.01 -26.03
CA SER A 43 -10.95 -14.41 -26.22
C SER A 43 -10.39 -14.99 -24.93
N SER A 44 -10.36 -16.32 -24.81
CA SER A 44 -9.76 -17.00 -23.65
C SER A 44 -8.27 -16.68 -23.45
N GLN A 45 -7.61 -16.05 -24.43
CA GLN A 45 -6.22 -15.60 -24.37
C GLN A 45 -6.08 -14.09 -24.15
N GLY A 46 -7.17 -13.34 -24.14
CA GLY A 46 -7.18 -11.89 -23.91
C GLY A 46 -6.99 -11.55 -22.44
N THR A 47 -5.76 -11.62 -21.96
CA THR A 47 -5.42 -11.30 -20.56
C THR A 47 -4.63 -10.01 -20.43
N VAL A 48 -4.88 -9.27 -19.35
CA VAL A 48 -4.14 -8.05 -18.97
C VAL A 48 -3.71 -8.16 -17.52
N GLY A 49 -2.42 -7.92 -17.25
CA GLY A 49 -1.91 -7.81 -15.89
C GLY A 49 -2.06 -6.38 -15.36
N PHE A 50 -2.70 -6.24 -14.19
CA PHE A 50 -2.77 -5.01 -13.42
C PHE A 50 -1.92 -5.14 -12.16
N THR A 51 -1.21 -4.07 -11.84
CA THR A 51 -0.41 -3.94 -10.61
C THR A 51 -0.95 -2.79 -9.78
N ALA A 52 -0.79 -2.87 -8.47
CA ALA A 52 -1.19 -1.83 -7.53
C ALA A 52 0.04 -1.30 -6.81
N THR A 53 0.24 0.01 -6.81
CA THR A 53 1.31 0.71 -6.09
C THR A 53 0.69 1.52 -4.97
N GLY A 54 1.08 1.24 -3.73
CA GLY A 54 0.71 2.03 -2.57
C GLY A 54 1.68 3.20 -2.39
N ASN A 55 1.16 4.40 -2.19
CA ASN A 55 1.92 5.57 -1.76
C ASN A 55 1.75 5.73 -0.26
N PHE A 56 2.86 5.90 0.45
CA PHE A 56 2.89 5.88 1.91
C PHE A 56 3.08 7.28 2.49
N THR A 57 2.69 7.45 3.76
CA THR A 57 2.85 8.73 4.49
C THR A 57 4.30 9.20 4.61
N ASN A 58 5.28 8.31 4.48
CA ASN A 58 6.70 8.62 4.48
C ASN A 58 7.25 9.00 3.08
N HIS A 59 6.36 9.36 2.14
CA HIS A 59 6.70 9.70 0.75
C HIS A 59 7.37 8.57 -0.04
N GLN A 60 7.36 7.34 0.47
CA GLN A 60 7.80 6.17 -0.27
C GLN A 60 6.61 5.55 -1.01
N SER A 61 6.91 4.81 -2.08
CA SER A 61 5.91 4.03 -2.80
C SER A 61 6.44 2.63 -3.04
N ARG A 62 5.57 1.62 -2.94
CA ARG A 62 5.92 0.25 -3.33
C ARG A 62 4.74 -0.45 -3.96
N MET A 63 5.04 -1.45 -4.79
CA MET A 63 4.04 -2.38 -5.27
C MET A 63 3.47 -3.16 -4.08
N LEU A 64 2.15 -3.30 -4.06
CA LEU A 64 1.42 -4.06 -3.07
C LEU A 64 1.09 -5.45 -3.61
N VAL A 65 1.03 -6.44 -2.72
CA VAL A 65 0.74 -7.84 -3.05
C VAL A 65 -0.41 -8.38 -2.20
N LEU A 66 -0.88 -9.58 -2.51
CA LEU A 66 -1.98 -10.22 -1.77
C LEU A 66 -1.73 -10.29 -0.24
N ALA A 67 -0.48 -10.46 0.19
CA ALA A 67 -0.08 -10.46 1.60
C ALA A 67 -0.28 -9.11 2.31
N ASP A 68 -0.36 -7.99 1.56
CA ASP A 68 -0.70 -6.67 2.11
C ASP A 68 -2.23 -6.49 2.27
N GLY A 69 -3.04 -7.53 2.04
CA GLY A 69 -4.50 -7.47 2.16
C GLY A 69 -5.21 -6.92 0.91
N LEU A 70 -4.58 -7.06 -0.26
CA LEU A 70 -5.15 -6.60 -1.52
C LEU A 70 -6.38 -7.39 -1.94
N SER A 71 -7.37 -6.68 -2.47
CA SER A 71 -8.54 -7.28 -3.08
C SER A 71 -8.85 -6.62 -4.42
N TRP A 72 -8.97 -7.42 -5.47
CA TRP A 72 -9.32 -6.97 -6.81
C TRP A 72 -10.78 -7.29 -7.13
N SER A 73 -11.41 -6.41 -7.90
CA SER A 73 -12.79 -6.59 -8.36
C SER A 73 -12.98 -5.99 -9.76
N SER A 74 -13.98 -6.48 -10.48
CA SER A 74 -14.41 -5.96 -11.77
C SER A 74 -15.84 -5.47 -11.66
N SER A 75 -16.15 -4.32 -12.25
CA SER A 75 -17.52 -3.79 -12.30
C SER A 75 -18.45 -4.60 -13.20
N ASN A 76 -17.90 -5.43 -14.11
CA ASN A 76 -18.67 -6.23 -15.05
C ASN A 76 -18.02 -7.61 -15.29
N ILE A 77 -18.31 -8.56 -14.39
CA ILE A 77 -17.76 -9.94 -14.41
C ILE A 77 -18.09 -10.72 -15.70
N PRO A 78 -19.29 -10.56 -16.31
CA PRO A 78 -19.57 -11.13 -17.62
C PRO A 78 -18.64 -10.64 -18.74
N VAL A 79 -18.25 -9.35 -18.74
CA VAL A 79 -17.33 -8.76 -19.74
C VAL A 79 -15.88 -9.13 -19.43
N ALA A 80 -15.43 -8.90 -18.20
CA ALA A 80 -14.08 -9.19 -17.76
C ALA A 80 -14.03 -9.65 -16.31
N SER A 81 -13.30 -10.74 -16.03
CA SER A 81 -13.01 -11.19 -14.68
C SER A 81 -11.56 -10.90 -14.31
N ILE A 82 -11.28 -10.61 -13.04
CA ILE A 82 -9.92 -10.43 -12.51
C ILE A 82 -9.67 -11.37 -11.34
N ASN A 83 -8.48 -11.96 -11.28
CA ASN A 83 -8.07 -12.82 -10.17
C ASN A 83 -7.37 -12.03 -9.05
N SER A 84 -7.07 -12.69 -7.92
CA SER A 84 -6.41 -12.07 -6.77
C SER A 84 -4.98 -11.60 -7.03
N LEU A 85 -4.34 -12.06 -8.11
CA LEU A 85 -3.00 -11.64 -8.53
C LEU A 85 -3.02 -10.41 -9.46
N GLY A 86 -4.21 -9.84 -9.71
CA GLY A 86 -4.36 -8.68 -10.60
C GLY A 86 -4.40 -9.04 -12.09
N MET A 87 -4.54 -10.31 -12.46
CA MET A 87 -4.66 -10.71 -13.86
C MET A 87 -6.12 -10.74 -14.29
N ALA A 88 -6.49 -9.85 -15.21
CA ALA A 88 -7.80 -9.76 -15.81
C ALA A 88 -7.88 -10.56 -17.12
N THR A 89 -9.06 -11.12 -17.40
CA THR A 89 -9.36 -11.89 -18.63
C THR A 89 -10.63 -11.36 -19.25
N CYS A 90 -10.56 -10.97 -20.52
CA CYS A 90 -11.70 -10.57 -21.33
C CYS A 90 -12.49 -11.80 -21.79
N LYS A 91 -13.81 -11.73 -21.69
CA LYS A 91 -14.72 -12.83 -22.07
C LYS A 91 -15.60 -12.47 -23.26
N VAL A 92 -16.21 -11.29 -23.21
CA VAL A 92 -17.04 -10.75 -24.28
C VAL A 92 -16.71 -9.27 -24.51
N PRO A 93 -17.01 -8.72 -25.69
CA PRO A 93 -16.76 -7.30 -25.97
C PRO A 93 -17.53 -6.39 -25.01
N GLY A 94 -16.89 -5.32 -24.57
CA GLY A 94 -17.45 -4.35 -23.63
C GLY A 94 -16.37 -3.66 -22.79
N THR A 95 -16.79 -2.85 -21.82
CA THR A 95 -15.88 -2.17 -20.89
C THR A 95 -16.15 -2.60 -19.46
N ALA A 96 -15.08 -2.80 -18.71
CA ALA A 96 -15.11 -3.07 -17.28
C ALA A 96 -14.16 -2.13 -16.53
N THR A 97 -14.55 -1.72 -15.33
CA THR A 97 -13.68 -1.00 -14.39
C THR A 97 -13.09 -2.00 -13.43
N ILE A 98 -11.76 -2.06 -13.39
CA ILE A 98 -10.99 -2.88 -12.47
C ILE A 98 -10.67 -2.04 -11.25
N THR A 99 -11.10 -2.48 -10.08
CA THR A 99 -10.87 -1.79 -8.80
C THR A 99 -10.02 -2.67 -7.90
N VAL A 100 -8.98 -2.08 -7.31
CA VAL A 100 -8.22 -2.68 -6.22
C VAL A 100 -8.50 -1.95 -4.92
N THR A 101 -8.57 -2.68 -3.82
CA THR A 101 -8.64 -2.13 -2.47
C THR A 101 -7.53 -2.70 -1.60
N ALA A 102 -7.05 -1.90 -0.65
CA ALA A 102 -6.07 -2.29 0.34
C ALA A 102 -6.38 -1.61 1.69
N PRO A 103 -6.05 -2.25 2.83
CA PRO A 103 -6.12 -1.57 4.12
C PRO A 103 -5.06 -0.45 4.17
N ALA A 104 -5.44 0.74 4.62
CA ALA A 104 -4.50 1.86 4.77
C ALA A 104 -3.37 1.53 5.77
N ASN A 105 -3.65 0.71 6.78
CA ASN A 105 -2.68 0.28 7.76
C ASN A 105 -2.31 -1.20 7.56
N LEU A 106 -1.08 -1.44 7.09
CA LEU A 106 -0.55 -2.77 6.78
C LEU A 106 -0.01 -3.53 8.02
N GLN A 107 -0.43 -3.18 9.23
CA GLN A 107 0.08 -3.79 10.46
C GLN A 107 -0.08 -5.32 10.47
N PHE A 108 1.06 -6.01 10.49
CA PHE A 108 1.12 -7.44 10.77
C PHE A 108 0.98 -7.61 12.30
N ARG A 109 -0.15 -8.15 12.77
CA ARG A 109 -0.38 -8.28 14.22
C ARG A 109 -0.01 -9.68 14.68
N VAL A 110 1.05 -9.76 15.48
CA VAL A 110 1.39 -10.95 16.25
C VAL A 110 0.86 -10.73 17.67
N GLY A 111 -0.24 -11.41 18.02
CA GLY A 111 -0.84 -11.39 19.36
C GLY A 111 -2.01 -10.42 19.53
N SER A 112 -3.16 -10.99 19.94
CA SER A 112 -4.34 -10.33 20.52
C SER A 112 -4.99 -9.17 19.75
N GLY A 113 -5.94 -9.54 18.87
CA GLY A 113 -7.16 -8.77 18.64
C GLY A 113 -7.04 -7.49 17.81
N VAL A 114 -6.63 -7.59 16.54
CA VAL A 114 -6.98 -6.59 15.51
C VAL A 114 -8.44 -6.76 15.20
N ASN A 115 -9.23 -5.74 15.49
CA ASN A 115 -10.33 -5.47 14.60
C ASN A 115 -9.78 -4.50 13.56
N ASN A 116 -9.69 -4.92 12.29
CA ASN A 116 -9.20 -4.09 11.21
C ASN A 116 -10.26 -3.03 10.89
N THR A 117 -10.36 -2.01 11.75
CA THR A 117 -11.12 -0.79 11.49
C THR A 117 -10.31 0.19 10.65
N SER A 118 -9.22 -0.27 10.02
CA SER A 118 -8.42 0.58 9.16
C SER A 118 -9.26 1.00 7.96
N MET A 119 -9.23 2.30 7.66
CA MET A 119 -9.79 2.81 6.41
C MET A 119 -9.23 2.02 5.23
N THR A 120 -10.09 1.74 4.25
CA THR A 120 -9.72 1.08 3.01
C THR A 120 -9.38 2.14 1.98
N VAL A 121 -8.23 2.02 1.33
CA VAL A 121 -7.84 2.82 0.17
C VAL A 121 -8.11 2.04 -1.11
N SER A 122 -8.47 2.73 -2.17
CA SER A 122 -8.81 2.12 -3.46
C SER A 122 -8.07 2.78 -4.62
N GLY A 123 -7.78 2.00 -5.65
CA GLY A 123 -7.35 2.47 -6.97
C GLY A 123 -8.19 1.81 -8.05
N SER A 124 -8.28 2.43 -9.23
CA SER A 124 -9.08 1.92 -10.34
C SER A 124 -8.38 2.06 -11.69
N ALA A 125 -8.70 1.15 -12.61
CA ALA A 125 -8.30 1.18 -14.00
C ALA A 125 -9.45 0.76 -14.93
N THR A 126 -9.36 1.12 -16.20
CA THR A 126 -10.35 0.77 -17.23
C THR A 126 -9.81 -0.35 -18.12
N LEU A 127 -10.60 -1.41 -18.31
CA LEU A 127 -10.31 -2.48 -19.25
C LEU A 127 -11.37 -2.49 -20.34
N THR A 128 -10.93 -2.38 -21.59
CA THR A 128 -11.79 -2.51 -22.77
C THR A 128 -11.54 -3.87 -23.43
N CYS A 129 -12.59 -4.68 -23.52
CA CYS A 129 -12.59 -5.94 -24.24
C CYS A 129 -13.18 -5.70 -25.64
N THR A 130 -12.42 -6.07 -26.68
CA THR A 130 -12.82 -5.89 -28.09
C THR A 130 -13.07 -7.20 -28.79
#